data_AF-A0A3M3Y037-F1
#
_entry.id   AF-A0A3M3Y037-F1
#
_cell.length_a   1.000
_cell.length_b   1.000
_cell.length_c   1.000
_cell.angle_alpha   90.00
_cell.angle_beta   90.00
_cell.angle_gamma   90.00
#
_symmetry.space_group_name_H-M   'P 1'
#
loop_
_entity.id
_entity.type
_entity.pdbx_description
1 polymer ?
#
loop_
_entity_poly.entity_id
_entity_poly.type
_entity_poly.pdbx_seq_one_letter_code
_entity_poly.pdbx_strand_id
1 'polypeptide(L)'
;MKNHDVTASNCLRHWAHWLDGLADQITAQTSADHWQCIVDLPSGRNVVGVGDDASLAVRNLLKELVEQLPAPPVMCERGSAEDVPLPILAAKPTNQEKPMQPKDVGQRMDTKARRETIGVTTKKSFHAAIGQLAQQRAVSKAELARDLLRDGLERFERDMETKNPSSLLRNYEQAAKSYEGDTEQWVIRLDRPWAKWVRMTAKEFEKSTSQIACFLLAESLRHEQAQPATVVQSKIPSAPSPADLEQSVIVINSWLPPKRARDLACRSGLGNQRDLICQVLQGEIIAPAKVIGSISTHTEVPIELLVAGFASNFQNRTVPMFKATHGKPQLAAAPHSWSDAVKALKLPADEEQALLALES
;
A
#
# COMPACT_ATOMS: atom_id res chain seq x y z
N MET A 1 12.30 -45.69 -20.04
CA MET A 1 12.71 -44.45 -20.75
C MET A 1 12.25 -43.28 -19.91
N LYS A 2 13.18 -42.51 -19.35
CA LYS A 2 12.92 -41.42 -18.40
C LYS A 2 12.76 -40.12 -19.20
N ASN A 3 11.59 -39.48 -19.14
CA ASN A 3 11.39 -38.15 -19.73
C ASN A 3 11.88 -37.11 -18.72
N HIS A 4 12.99 -36.44 -19.05
CA HIS A 4 13.68 -35.50 -18.15
C HIS A 4 13.22 -34.04 -18.25
N ASP A 5 12.08 -33.74 -18.89
CA ASP A 5 11.70 -32.35 -19.18
C ASP A 5 10.34 -31.93 -18.57
N VAL A 6 10.09 -32.27 -17.31
CA VAL A 6 9.04 -31.61 -16.52
C VAL A 6 9.70 -30.76 -15.45
N THR A 7 9.99 -29.50 -15.79
CA THR A 7 10.48 -28.51 -14.83
C THR A 7 9.31 -27.96 -14.01
N ALA A 8 9.59 -27.37 -12.84
CA ALA A 8 8.57 -26.64 -12.06
C ALA A 8 7.84 -25.56 -12.90
N SER A 9 8.52 -25.02 -13.92
CA SER A 9 7.91 -24.10 -14.89
C SER A 9 6.83 -24.76 -15.75
N ASN A 10 6.95 -26.05 -16.07
CA ASN A 10 5.94 -26.79 -16.82
C ASN A 10 4.72 -27.08 -15.95
N CYS A 11 4.91 -27.39 -14.65
CA CYS A 11 3.80 -27.54 -13.70
C CYS A 11 3.04 -26.21 -13.50
N LEU A 12 3.77 -25.10 -13.35
CA LEU A 12 3.16 -23.77 -13.22
C LEU A 12 2.41 -23.33 -14.48
N ARG A 13 2.96 -23.61 -15.68
CA ARG A 13 2.26 -23.36 -16.95
C ARG A 13 0.99 -24.21 -17.07
N HIS A 14 1.04 -25.47 -16.64
CA HIS A 14 -0.12 -26.35 -16.65
C HIS A 14 -1.23 -25.85 -15.72
N TRP A 15 -0.87 -25.41 -14.51
CA TRP A 15 -1.83 -24.80 -13.58
C TRP A 15 -2.37 -23.46 -14.09
N ALA A 16 -1.55 -22.63 -14.74
CA ALA A 16 -2.01 -21.38 -15.35
C ALA A 16 -3.04 -21.64 -16.46
N HIS A 17 -2.78 -22.59 -17.36
CA HIS A 17 -3.75 -22.98 -18.39
C HIS A 17 -5.03 -23.59 -17.81
N TRP A 18 -4.92 -24.36 -16.74
CA TRP A 18 -6.09 -24.92 -16.06
C TRP A 18 -6.95 -23.82 -15.43
N LEU A 19 -6.34 -22.84 -14.75
CA LEU A 19 -7.04 -21.69 -14.17
C LEU A 19 -7.67 -20.79 -15.25
N ASP A 20 -6.97 -20.56 -16.37
CA ASP A 20 -7.45 -19.78 -17.49
C ASP A 20 -8.72 -20.42 -18.11
N GLY A 21 -8.74 -21.74 -18.24
CA GLY A 21 -9.92 -22.49 -18.72
C GLY A 21 -11.11 -22.51 -17.75
N LEU A 22 -10.94 -22.08 -16.50
CA LEU A 22 -12.01 -21.94 -15.52
C LEU A 22 -12.65 -20.55 -15.52
N ALA A 23 -12.01 -19.55 -16.13
CA ALA A 23 -12.48 -18.16 -16.13
C ALA A 23 -13.90 -18.02 -16.71
N ASP A 24 -14.23 -18.80 -17.74
CA ASP A 24 -15.55 -18.83 -18.38
C ASP A 24 -16.61 -19.61 -17.58
N GLN A 25 -16.21 -20.32 -16.52
CA GLN A 25 -17.08 -21.18 -15.70
C GLN A 25 -17.33 -20.60 -14.29
N ILE A 26 -16.89 -19.37 -14.05
CA ILE A 26 -17.10 -18.67 -12.78
C ILE A 26 -18.45 -17.94 -12.83
N THR A 27 -19.32 -18.25 -11.89
CA THR A 27 -20.56 -17.50 -11.66
C THR A 27 -20.55 -16.87 -10.27
N ALA A 28 -20.85 -15.58 -10.21
CA ALA A 28 -21.06 -14.88 -8.95
C ALA A 28 -22.55 -14.64 -8.75
N GLN A 29 -23.07 -15.03 -7.59
CA GLN A 29 -24.45 -14.82 -7.20
C GLN A 29 -24.50 -14.07 -5.87
N THR A 30 -25.43 -13.12 -5.80
CA THR A 30 -25.74 -12.39 -4.58
C THR A 30 -27.02 -12.96 -3.99
N SER A 31 -26.94 -13.47 -2.76
CA SER A 31 -28.09 -13.86 -1.95
C SER A 31 -28.30 -12.83 -0.84
N ALA A 32 -29.51 -12.75 -0.29
CA ALA A 32 -29.93 -11.65 0.59
C ALA A 32 -29.01 -11.38 1.79
N ASP A 33 -28.25 -12.38 2.24
CA ASP A 33 -27.36 -12.30 3.40
C ASP A 33 -25.88 -12.70 3.12
N HIS A 34 -25.52 -13.04 1.88
CA HIS A 34 -24.13 -13.44 1.55
C HIS A 34 -23.81 -13.37 0.05
N TRP A 35 -22.51 -13.23 -0.25
CA TRP A 35 -21.93 -13.38 -1.57
C TRP A 35 -21.48 -14.82 -1.80
N GLN A 36 -21.83 -15.37 -2.97
CA GLN A 36 -21.43 -16.71 -3.36
C GLN A 36 -20.73 -16.65 -4.72
N CYS A 37 -19.53 -17.22 -4.78
CA CYS A 37 -18.81 -17.46 -6.03
C CYS A 37 -18.77 -18.97 -6.27
N ILE A 38 -19.24 -19.39 -7.44
CA ILE A 38 -19.33 -20.80 -7.84
C ILE A 38 -18.44 -20.98 -9.06
N VAL A 39 -17.60 -22.00 -9.02
CA VAL A 39 -16.83 -22.46 -10.18
C VAL A 39 -17.21 -23.90 -10.45
N ASP A 40 -17.78 -24.12 -11.62
CA ASP A 40 -18.03 -25.47 -12.12
C ASP A 40 -16.70 -26.01 -12.67
N LEU A 41 -16.20 -27.10 -12.09
CA LEU A 41 -14.99 -27.74 -12.59
C LEU A 41 -15.35 -28.69 -13.74
N PRO A 42 -14.47 -28.86 -14.75
CA PRO A 42 -14.63 -29.84 -15.83
C PRO A 42 -14.79 -31.29 -15.36
N SER A 43 -14.45 -31.58 -14.09
CA SER A 43 -14.65 -32.87 -13.43
C SER A 43 -16.10 -33.11 -12.96
N GLY A 44 -17.01 -32.14 -13.16
CA GLY A 44 -18.41 -32.20 -12.72
C GLY A 44 -18.62 -31.89 -11.24
N ARG A 45 -17.62 -31.28 -10.58
CA ARG A 45 -17.70 -30.82 -9.18
C ARG A 45 -17.80 -29.31 -9.13
N ASN A 46 -18.62 -28.80 -8.21
CA ASN A 46 -18.80 -27.37 -8.04
C ASN A 46 -18.01 -26.91 -6.81
N VAL A 47 -17.12 -25.94 -6.99
CA VAL A 47 -16.39 -25.30 -5.91
C VAL A 47 -17.12 -24.02 -5.56
N VAL A 48 -17.46 -23.86 -4.28
CA VAL A 48 -18.27 -22.73 -3.82
C VAL A 48 -17.50 -21.99 -2.74
N GLY A 49 -17.24 -20.70 -2.97
CA GLY A 49 -16.79 -19.76 -1.94
C GLY A 49 -17.94 -18.88 -1.49
N VAL A 50 -18.26 -18.92 -0.19
CA VAL A 50 -19.27 -18.05 0.43
C VAL A 50 -18.55 -17.02 1.32
N GLY A 51 -19.02 -15.78 1.33
CA GLY A 51 -18.53 -14.75 2.24
C GLY A 51 -19.54 -13.63 2.45
N ASP A 52 -19.35 -12.88 3.54
CA ASP A 52 -20.19 -11.72 3.88
C ASP A 52 -20.05 -10.57 2.87
N ASP A 53 -18.92 -10.55 2.14
CA ASP A 53 -18.63 -9.65 1.04
C ASP A 53 -17.97 -10.40 -0.14
N ALA A 54 -17.91 -9.75 -1.30
CA ALA A 54 -17.34 -10.31 -2.52
C ALA A 54 -15.85 -10.70 -2.38
N SER A 55 -15.07 -9.95 -1.60
CA SER A 55 -13.64 -10.23 -1.41
C SER A 55 -13.44 -11.48 -0.56
N LEU A 56 -14.26 -11.65 0.47
CA LEU A 56 -14.24 -12.83 1.33
C LEU A 56 -14.74 -14.07 0.58
N ALA A 57 -15.79 -13.93 -0.24
CA ALA A 57 -16.30 -15.01 -1.09
C ALA A 57 -15.24 -15.49 -2.09
N VAL A 58 -14.54 -14.56 -2.76
CA VAL A 58 -13.44 -14.88 -3.68
C VAL A 58 -12.26 -15.53 -2.95
N ARG A 59 -11.89 -15.03 -1.77
CA ARG A 59 -10.79 -15.61 -0.98
C ARG A 59 -11.10 -17.03 -0.53
N ASN A 60 -12.33 -17.28 -0.10
CA ASN A 60 -12.79 -18.62 0.29
C ASN A 60 -12.87 -19.55 -0.92
N LEU A 61 -13.34 -19.06 -2.08
CA LEU A 61 -13.31 -19.80 -3.34
C LEU A 61 -11.88 -20.22 -3.71
N LEU A 62 -10.92 -19.29 -3.68
CA LEU A 62 -9.51 -19.57 -4.02
C LEU A 62 -8.90 -20.61 -3.08
N LYS A 63 -9.25 -20.57 -1.80
CA LYS A 63 -8.78 -21.56 -0.82
C LYS A 63 -9.26 -22.97 -1.19
N GLU A 64 -10.55 -23.13 -1.48
CA GLU A 64 -11.13 -24.40 -1.90
C GLU A 64 -10.60 -24.86 -3.27
N LEU A 65 -10.36 -23.93 -4.20
CA LEU A 65 -9.83 -24.23 -5.53
C LEU A 65 -8.39 -24.77 -5.47
N VAL A 66 -7.57 -24.26 -4.54
CA VAL A 66 -6.19 -24.74 -4.32
C VAL A 66 -6.17 -26.19 -3.82
N GLU A 67 -7.19 -26.62 -3.06
CA GLU A 67 -7.32 -28.01 -2.62
C GLU A 67 -7.73 -28.96 -3.75
N GLN A 68 -8.32 -28.43 -4.83
CA GLN A 68 -8.74 -29.20 -6.01
C GLN A 68 -7.73 -29.12 -7.17
N LEU A 69 -6.56 -28.50 -6.98
CA LEU A 69 -5.54 -28.42 -8.01
C LEU A 69 -5.15 -29.82 -8.51
N PRO A 70 -5.12 -30.06 -9.83
CA PRO A 70 -4.73 -31.34 -10.36
C PRO A 70 -3.30 -31.68 -9.92
N ALA A 71 -3.12 -32.91 -9.44
CA ALA A 71 -1.81 -33.42 -9.08
C ALA A 71 -0.85 -33.26 -10.28
N PRO A 72 0.41 -32.88 -10.03
CA PRO A 72 1.37 -32.69 -11.12
C PRO A 72 1.50 -34.00 -11.93
N PRO A 73 1.63 -33.91 -13.27
CA PRO A 73 1.49 -35.07 -14.16
C PRO A 73 2.56 -36.16 -13.99
N VAL A 74 3.64 -35.90 -13.21
CA VAL A 74 4.59 -36.91 -12.74
C VAL A 74 5.06 -36.49 -11.35
N MET A 75 5.20 -37.44 -10.42
CA MET A 75 5.81 -37.16 -9.12
C MET A 75 7.17 -36.49 -9.31
N CYS A 76 7.29 -35.23 -8.91
CA CYS A 76 8.59 -34.62 -8.70
C CYS A 76 9.23 -35.38 -7.54
N GLU A 77 10.12 -36.33 -7.83
CA GLU A 77 10.90 -36.97 -6.78
C GLU A 77 11.67 -35.89 -6.01
N ARG A 78 11.52 -35.94 -4.69
CA ARG A 78 12.28 -35.12 -3.75
C ARG A 78 13.74 -35.56 -3.92
N GLY A 79 14.53 -34.77 -4.65
CA GLY A 79 15.91 -35.13 -4.99
C GLY A 79 16.68 -35.61 -3.76
N SER A 80 17.19 -36.83 -3.84
CA SER A 80 18.14 -37.36 -2.87
C SER A 80 19.35 -36.45 -2.82
N ALA A 81 19.80 -36.13 -1.62
CA ALA A 81 21.07 -35.49 -1.38
C ALA A 81 22.19 -36.36 -1.96
N GLU A 82 22.72 -35.98 -3.12
CA GLU A 82 24.07 -36.37 -3.53
C GLU A 82 24.98 -35.18 -3.28
N ASP A 83 25.99 -35.45 -2.44
CA ASP A 83 27.08 -34.56 -2.04
C ASP A 83 27.77 -33.94 -3.25
N VAL A 84 27.69 -32.61 -3.36
CA VAL A 84 28.65 -31.83 -4.15
C VAL A 84 29.57 -31.12 -3.15
N PRO A 85 30.89 -31.38 -3.15
CA PRO A 85 31.80 -30.83 -2.15
C PRO A 85 31.99 -29.33 -2.33
N LEU A 86 31.79 -28.56 -1.26
CA LEU A 86 32.20 -27.16 -1.17
C LEU A 86 33.73 -27.07 -0.93
N PRO A 87 34.47 -26.15 -1.58
CA PRO A 87 35.88 -25.93 -1.28
C PRO A 87 36.03 -25.27 0.10
N ILE A 88 36.65 -26.00 1.02
CA ILE A 88 37.04 -25.55 2.35
C ILE A 88 38.24 -24.60 2.21
N LEU A 89 38.03 -23.31 2.51
CA LEU A 89 39.12 -22.40 2.86
C LEU A 89 39.60 -22.77 4.27
N ALA A 90 40.85 -23.22 4.35
CA ALA A 90 41.50 -23.66 5.56
C ALA A 90 41.71 -22.51 6.56
N ALA A 91 41.22 -22.68 7.78
CA ALA A 91 41.76 -22.06 8.98
C ALA A 91 42.01 -23.18 10.02
N LYS A 92 43.28 -23.35 10.43
CA LYS A 92 43.74 -24.20 11.54
C LYS A 92 44.04 -23.29 12.75
N PRO A 93 44.15 -23.81 13.99
CA PRO A 93 43.22 -24.69 14.69
C PRO A 93 42.88 -24.16 16.10
N THR A 94 41.74 -24.61 16.62
CA THR A 94 41.21 -24.37 17.96
C THR A 94 42.06 -25.02 19.05
N ASN A 95 42.29 -24.28 20.14
CA ASN A 95 42.74 -24.82 21.43
C ASN A 95 41.50 -25.16 22.27
N GLN A 96 41.37 -26.46 22.57
CA GLN A 96 40.72 -27.13 23.71
C GLN A 96 39.35 -26.62 24.24
N GLU A 97 38.35 -27.48 24.05
CA GLU A 97 37.06 -27.46 24.76
C GLU A 97 37.22 -27.80 26.26
N LYS A 98 36.39 -27.16 27.09
CA LYS A 98 35.96 -27.64 28.40
C LYS A 98 34.42 -27.59 28.46
N PRO A 99 33.74 -28.61 29.03
CA PRO A 99 32.29 -28.76 28.91
C PRO A 99 31.50 -28.15 30.11
N MET A 100 30.18 -27.98 29.89
CA MET A 100 29.07 -27.73 30.85
C MET A 100 28.90 -26.26 31.31
N GLN A 101 27.71 -25.65 31.37
CA GLN A 101 26.36 -26.11 31.77
C GLN A 101 25.24 -25.24 31.12
N PRO A 102 23.97 -25.69 31.14
CA PRO A 102 22.82 -24.91 30.71
C PRO A 102 22.22 -24.11 31.87
N LYS A 103 22.20 -22.79 31.74
CA LYS A 103 21.31 -21.85 32.45
C LYS A 103 21.50 -20.46 31.82
N ASP A 104 20.51 -19.93 31.14
CA ASP A 104 19.52 -19.06 31.76
C ASP A 104 18.54 -18.56 30.68
N VAL A 105 17.31 -18.28 31.11
CA VAL A 105 16.22 -17.77 30.28
C VAL A 105 16.55 -16.33 29.88
N GLY A 106 17.27 -16.18 28.77
CA GLY A 106 17.58 -14.88 28.18
C GLY A 106 16.34 -14.26 27.54
N GLN A 107 15.86 -13.16 28.12
CA GLN A 107 14.96 -12.17 27.53
C GLN A 107 15.08 -12.12 26.01
N ARG A 108 13.95 -12.34 25.30
CA ARG A 108 13.84 -12.06 23.88
C ARG A 108 14.07 -10.57 23.65
N MET A 109 15.30 -10.19 23.31
CA MET A 109 15.58 -8.91 22.68
C MET A 109 14.80 -8.87 21.37
N ASP A 110 14.04 -7.80 21.18
CA ASP A 110 13.36 -7.50 19.92
C ASP A 110 14.42 -7.28 18.83
N THR A 111 14.78 -8.36 18.13
CA THR A 111 15.79 -8.32 17.07
C THR A 111 15.19 -7.62 15.87
N LYS A 112 15.61 -6.36 15.68
CA LYS A 112 15.42 -5.56 14.46
C LYS A 112 15.37 -6.46 13.23
N ALA A 113 14.23 -6.47 12.53
CA ALA A 113 13.98 -7.37 11.41
C ALA A 113 15.16 -7.41 10.44
N ARG A 114 15.60 -8.62 10.07
CA ARG A 114 16.77 -8.83 9.21
C ARG A 114 16.54 -8.19 7.84
N ARG A 115 17.26 -7.11 7.56
CA ARG A 115 17.27 -6.41 6.28
C ARG A 115 18.17 -7.12 5.27
N GLU A 116 17.74 -7.19 4.03
CA GLU A 116 18.49 -7.75 2.91
C GLU A 116 19.21 -6.65 2.11
N THR A 117 20.31 -7.00 1.46
CA THR A 117 21.11 -6.04 0.68
C THR A 117 20.87 -6.20 -0.82
N ILE A 118 20.71 -5.07 -1.51
CA ILE A 118 20.76 -4.98 -2.97
C ILE A 118 21.95 -4.12 -3.36
N GLY A 119 22.83 -4.65 -4.20
CA GLY A 119 23.87 -3.86 -4.87
C GLY A 119 23.27 -3.05 -6.01
N VAL A 120 23.63 -1.77 -6.05
CA VAL A 120 23.16 -0.81 -7.06
C VAL A 120 24.35 -0.11 -7.69
N THR A 121 24.28 0.06 -9.00
CA THR A 121 25.28 0.81 -9.78
C THR A 121 24.60 2.03 -10.38
N THR A 122 24.99 3.22 -9.94
CA THR A 122 24.41 4.51 -10.39
C THR A 122 25.49 5.43 -10.92
N LYS A 123 25.10 6.45 -11.69
CA LYS A 123 26.01 7.54 -12.09
C LYS A 123 26.40 8.40 -10.89
N LYS A 124 27.59 9.00 -10.90
CA LYS A 124 28.06 9.88 -9.82
C LYS A 124 27.10 11.03 -9.55
N SER A 125 26.56 11.68 -10.59
CA SER A 125 25.62 12.79 -10.38
C SER A 125 24.28 12.33 -9.79
N PHE A 126 23.84 11.11 -10.11
CA PHE A 126 22.68 10.47 -9.46
C PHE A 126 22.98 10.21 -7.98
N HIS A 127 24.12 9.57 -7.66
CA HIS A 127 24.49 9.30 -6.28
C HIS A 127 24.67 10.57 -5.43
N ALA A 128 25.15 11.65 -6.06
CA ALA A 128 25.23 12.99 -5.48
C ALA A 128 23.84 13.61 -5.26
N ALA A 129 22.92 13.50 -6.22
CA ALA A 129 21.56 14.02 -6.11
C ALA A 129 20.77 13.37 -4.95
N ILE A 130 20.92 12.06 -4.74
CA ILE A 130 20.38 11.39 -3.54
C ILE A 130 21.02 11.97 -2.27
N GLY A 131 22.34 12.21 -2.28
CA GLY A 131 23.04 12.82 -1.15
C GLY A 131 22.56 14.24 -0.81
N GLN A 132 22.36 15.07 -1.83
CA GLN A 132 21.85 16.43 -1.68
C GLN A 132 20.43 16.42 -1.12
N LEU A 133 19.54 15.58 -1.66
CA LEU A 133 18.17 15.46 -1.15
C LEU A 133 18.14 14.92 0.29
N ALA A 134 19.04 13.99 0.64
CA ALA A 134 19.15 13.47 2.00
C ALA A 134 19.57 14.56 2.98
N GLN A 135 20.54 15.40 2.58
CA GLN A 135 20.99 16.54 3.36
C GLN A 135 19.88 17.58 3.53
N GLN A 136 19.12 17.88 2.47
CA GLN A 136 17.96 18.78 2.53
C GLN A 136 16.88 18.29 3.50
N ARG A 137 16.69 16.98 3.60
CA ARG A 137 15.70 16.33 4.49
C ARG A 137 16.22 16.01 5.89
N ALA A 138 17.48 16.33 6.19
CA ALA A 138 18.15 15.96 7.44
C ALA A 138 18.07 14.44 7.76
N VAL A 139 18.05 13.59 6.73
CA VAL A 139 18.07 12.12 6.86
C VAL A 139 19.38 11.55 6.36
N SER A 140 19.69 10.31 6.76
CA SER A 140 20.85 9.61 6.19
C SER A 140 20.61 9.24 4.72
N LYS A 141 21.66 9.22 3.90
CA LYS A 141 21.58 8.79 2.49
C LYS A 141 20.98 7.38 2.35
N ALA A 142 21.33 6.49 3.27
CA ALA A 142 20.82 5.11 3.29
C ALA A 142 19.35 5.03 3.72
N GLU A 143 18.83 6.01 4.45
CA GLU A 143 17.42 6.13 4.77
C GLU A 143 16.63 6.64 3.59
N LEU A 144 17.04 7.77 3.01
CA LEU A 144 16.40 8.31 1.82
C LEU A 144 16.39 7.30 0.66
N ALA A 145 17.48 6.59 0.42
CA ALA A 145 17.53 5.57 -0.63
C ALA A 145 16.52 4.43 -0.42
N ARG A 146 16.17 4.08 0.82
CA ARG A 146 15.13 3.10 1.10
C ARG A 146 13.75 3.67 0.80
N ASP A 147 13.50 4.89 1.26
CA ASP A 147 12.21 5.57 1.08
C ASP A 147 11.94 5.81 -0.41
N LEU A 148 12.89 6.37 -1.15
CA LEU A 148 12.78 6.57 -2.60
C LEU A 148 12.51 5.26 -3.33
N LEU A 149 13.11 4.15 -2.90
CA LEU A 149 12.89 2.86 -3.55
C LEU A 149 11.48 2.32 -3.26
N ARG A 150 10.99 2.46 -2.03
CA ARG A 150 9.62 2.09 -1.65
C ARG A 150 8.61 2.93 -2.44
N ASP A 151 8.79 4.24 -2.45
CA ASP A 151 7.92 5.16 -3.18
C ASP A 151 7.91 4.88 -4.68
N GLY A 152 9.05 4.46 -5.24
CA GLY A 152 9.16 4.12 -6.65
C GLY A 152 8.40 2.84 -6.97
N LEU A 153 8.46 1.86 -6.06
CA LEU A 153 7.72 0.60 -6.16
C LEU A 153 6.21 0.83 -6.07
N GLU A 154 5.75 1.57 -5.07
CA GLU A 154 4.32 1.89 -4.91
C GLU A 154 3.77 2.66 -6.11
N ARG A 155 4.55 3.59 -6.67
CA ARG A 155 4.20 4.29 -7.92
C ARG A 155 4.15 3.34 -9.11
N PHE A 156 5.12 2.44 -9.22
CA PHE A 156 5.14 1.46 -10.29
C PHE A 156 3.92 0.55 -10.24
N GLU A 157 3.57 0.02 -9.06
CA GLU A 157 2.38 -0.81 -8.86
C GLU A 157 1.10 -0.07 -9.23
N ARG A 158 0.95 1.18 -8.77
CA ARG A 158 -0.19 2.03 -9.12
C ARG A 158 -0.27 2.32 -10.62
N ASP A 159 0.85 2.66 -11.24
CA ASP A 159 0.89 3.01 -12.65
C ASP A 159 0.65 1.79 -13.55
N MET A 160 1.01 0.58 -13.11
CA MET A 160 0.74 -0.67 -13.82
C MET A 160 -0.76 -0.95 -14.01
N GLU A 161 -1.63 -0.40 -13.14
CA GLU A 161 -3.09 -0.54 -13.28
C GLU A 161 -3.62 0.13 -14.55
N THR A 162 -2.90 1.13 -15.07
CA THR A 162 -3.38 1.97 -16.18
C THR A 162 -2.43 2.03 -17.37
N LYS A 163 -1.15 1.62 -17.20
CA LYS A 163 -0.10 1.74 -18.21
C LYS A 163 0.63 0.43 -18.41
N ASN A 164 1.15 0.21 -19.61
CA ASN A 164 1.96 -0.97 -19.91
C ASN A 164 3.26 -0.99 -19.07
N PRO A 165 3.54 -2.07 -18.31
CA PRO A 165 4.70 -2.15 -17.41
C PRO A 165 6.06 -2.01 -18.11
N SER A 166 6.20 -2.57 -19.32
CA SER A 166 7.45 -2.46 -20.09
C SER A 166 7.71 -1.03 -20.56
N SER A 167 6.65 -0.30 -20.93
CA SER A 167 6.75 1.12 -21.26
C SER A 167 7.10 1.97 -20.04
N LEU A 168 6.56 1.66 -18.86
CA LEU A 168 6.91 2.32 -17.60
C LEU A 168 8.38 2.14 -17.26
N LEU A 169 8.89 0.90 -17.29
CA LEU A 169 10.30 0.63 -17.01
C LEU A 169 11.24 1.32 -18.00
N ARG A 170 10.85 1.45 -19.28
CA ARG A 170 11.62 2.20 -20.28
C ARG A 170 11.69 3.70 -19.92
N ASN A 171 10.60 4.29 -19.45
CA ASN A 171 10.58 5.68 -19.00
C ASN A 171 11.48 5.87 -17.77
N TYR A 172 11.42 4.96 -16.81
CA TYR A 172 12.24 5.02 -15.59
C TYR A 172 13.72 4.79 -15.92
N GLU A 173 14.01 3.92 -16.89
CA GLU A 173 15.35 3.74 -17.44
C GLU A 173 15.88 5.05 -18.07
N GLN A 174 15.03 5.75 -18.83
CA GLN A 174 15.40 7.04 -19.41
C GLN A 174 15.67 8.09 -18.32
N ALA A 175 14.89 8.09 -17.24
CA ALA A 175 15.14 8.93 -16.07
C ALA A 175 16.47 8.59 -15.39
N ALA A 176 16.83 7.31 -15.27
CA ALA A 176 18.13 6.92 -14.72
C ALA A 176 19.31 7.31 -15.63
N LYS A 177 19.10 7.32 -16.95
CA LYS A 177 20.10 7.68 -17.96
C LYS A 177 20.34 9.19 -18.09
N SER A 178 19.44 10.04 -17.61
CA SER A 178 19.60 11.50 -17.68
C SER A 178 20.73 12.02 -16.75
N TYR A 179 21.19 11.19 -15.81
CA TYR A 179 22.30 11.50 -14.92
C TYR A 179 23.67 11.20 -15.58
N GLU A 180 24.67 12.02 -15.28
CA GLU A 180 25.98 12.04 -15.92
C GLU A 180 27.12 11.56 -14.99
N GLY A 181 28.27 11.26 -15.61
CA GLY A 181 29.52 10.89 -14.94
C GLY A 181 29.83 9.39 -14.91
N ASP A 182 30.89 9.03 -14.18
CA ASP A 182 31.28 7.62 -13.99
C ASP A 182 30.24 6.84 -13.19
N THR A 183 30.27 5.53 -13.30
CA THR A 183 29.44 4.63 -12.48
C THR A 183 30.08 4.38 -11.12
N GLU A 184 29.25 4.43 -10.08
CA GLU A 184 29.59 4.11 -8.70
C GLU A 184 28.71 2.97 -8.20
N GLN A 185 29.34 2.01 -7.51
CA GLN A 185 28.66 0.86 -6.90
C GLN A 185 28.47 1.08 -5.41
N TRP A 186 27.24 0.86 -4.95
CA TRP A 186 26.88 1.00 -3.54
C TRP A 186 25.77 0.01 -3.19
N VAL A 187 25.36 -0.03 -1.92
CA VAL A 187 24.39 -1.02 -1.42
C VAL A 187 23.23 -0.34 -0.71
N ILE A 188 22.02 -0.88 -0.92
CA ILE A 188 20.80 -0.48 -0.23
C ILE A 188 20.35 -1.64 0.65
N ARG A 189 20.05 -1.35 1.91
CA ARG A 189 19.51 -2.32 2.87
C ARG A 189 17.99 -2.19 2.92
N LEU A 190 17.25 -3.20 2.50
CA LEU A 190 15.79 -3.15 2.39
C LEU A 190 15.16 -4.21 3.28
N ASP A 191 13.89 -4.00 3.64
CA ASP A 191 13.13 -5.05 4.29
C ASP A 191 12.87 -6.18 3.29
N ARG A 192 12.77 -7.41 3.81
CA ARG A 192 12.74 -8.64 3.02
C ARG A 192 11.64 -8.69 1.96
N PRO A 193 10.39 -8.21 2.21
CA PRO A 193 9.35 -8.20 1.17
C PRO A 193 9.75 -7.36 -0.04
N TRP A 194 10.28 -6.15 0.18
CA TRP A 194 10.70 -5.24 -0.87
C TRP A 194 11.91 -5.78 -1.65
N ALA A 195 12.89 -6.35 -0.94
CA ALA A 195 14.04 -6.96 -1.59
C ALA A 195 13.64 -8.14 -2.49
N LYS A 196 12.67 -8.95 -2.04
CA LYS A 196 12.11 -10.05 -2.83
C LYS A 196 11.37 -9.52 -4.05
N TRP A 197 10.53 -8.49 -3.88
CA TRP A 197 9.79 -7.87 -4.98
C TRP A 197 10.73 -7.39 -6.08
N VAL A 198 11.75 -6.59 -5.74
CA VAL A 198 12.69 -6.04 -6.74
C VAL A 198 13.39 -7.16 -7.53
N ARG A 199 13.72 -8.30 -6.87
CA ARG A 199 14.31 -9.45 -7.56
C ARG A 199 13.31 -10.19 -8.47
N MET A 200 12.05 -10.30 -8.06
CA MET A 200 11.01 -10.92 -8.88
C MET A 200 10.72 -10.08 -10.12
N THR A 201 10.53 -8.77 -9.95
CA THR A 201 10.35 -7.82 -11.05
C THR A 201 11.54 -7.80 -12.00
N ALA A 202 12.76 -7.83 -11.46
CA ALA A 202 13.97 -7.96 -12.28
C ALA A 202 13.94 -9.21 -13.16
N LYS A 203 13.52 -10.35 -12.59
CA LYS A 203 13.39 -11.60 -13.34
C LYS A 203 12.26 -11.55 -14.37
N GLU A 204 11.11 -10.98 -14.01
CA GLU A 204 9.93 -10.85 -14.89
C GLU A 204 10.23 -10.02 -16.14
N PHE A 205 10.96 -8.92 -15.99
CA PHE A 205 11.26 -8.00 -17.08
C PHE A 205 12.66 -8.19 -17.70
N GLU A 206 13.31 -9.33 -17.41
CA GLU A 206 14.64 -9.68 -17.91
C GLU A 206 15.70 -8.57 -17.67
N LYS A 207 15.64 -7.93 -16.49
CA LYS A 207 16.60 -6.92 -16.03
C LYS A 207 17.40 -7.44 -14.85
N SER A 208 18.54 -6.83 -14.57
CA SER A 208 19.24 -7.06 -13.32
C SER A 208 18.52 -6.37 -12.16
N THR A 209 18.67 -6.92 -10.94
CA THR A 209 18.14 -6.30 -9.71
C THR A 209 18.66 -4.89 -9.51
N SER A 210 19.94 -4.63 -9.87
CA SER A 210 20.50 -3.29 -9.84
C SER A 210 19.79 -2.35 -10.81
N GLN A 211 19.43 -2.79 -12.01
CA GLN A 211 18.74 -1.95 -12.99
C GLN A 211 17.35 -1.56 -12.50
N ILE A 212 16.53 -2.52 -12.05
CA ILE A 212 15.22 -2.22 -11.50
C ILE A 212 15.34 -1.26 -10.31
N ALA A 213 16.27 -1.50 -9.39
CA ALA A 213 16.46 -0.60 -8.26
C ALA A 213 16.86 0.81 -8.70
N CYS A 214 17.75 0.94 -9.69
CA CYS A 214 18.12 2.25 -10.25
C CYS A 214 16.95 2.94 -10.96
N PHE A 215 16.09 2.21 -11.66
CA PHE A 215 14.91 2.76 -12.35
C PHE A 215 13.91 3.34 -11.34
N LEU A 216 13.56 2.56 -10.31
CA LEU A 216 12.65 3.00 -9.26
C LEU A 216 13.19 4.22 -8.51
N LEU A 217 14.48 4.21 -8.17
CA LEU A 217 15.13 5.36 -7.52
C LEU A 217 15.12 6.61 -8.40
N ALA A 218 15.40 6.46 -9.69
CA ALA A 218 15.49 7.59 -10.61
C ALA A 218 14.12 8.24 -10.79
N GLU A 219 13.07 7.44 -10.89
CA GLU A 219 11.72 7.97 -11.01
C GLU A 219 11.28 8.70 -9.76
N SER A 220 11.46 8.10 -8.58
CA SER A 220 11.14 8.77 -7.31
C SER A 220 11.90 10.08 -7.18
N LEU A 221 13.20 10.07 -7.46
CA LEU A 221 14.03 11.27 -7.38
C LEU A 221 13.58 12.35 -8.37
N ARG A 222 13.20 11.97 -9.59
CA ARG A 222 12.63 12.88 -10.59
C ARG A 222 11.33 13.50 -10.10
N HIS A 223 10.45 12.71 -9.47
CA HIS A 223 9.20 13.22 -8.91
C HIS A 223 9.44 14.19 -7.74
N GLU A 224 10.42 13.90 -6.89
CA GLU A 224 10.81 14.77 -5.77
C GLU A 224 11.45 16.08 -6.25
N GLN A 225 12.12 16.07 -7.41
CA GLN A 225 12.73 17.25 -8.03
C GLN A 225 11.76 18.05 -8.92
N ALA A 226 10.74 17.39 -9.49
CA ALA A 226 9.73 18.02 -10.35
C ALA A 226 8.60 18.68 -9.56
N GLN A 227 8.49 18.41 -8.25
CA GLN A 227 7.66 19.24 -7.38
C GLN A 227 8.28 20.66 -7.34
N PRO A 228 7.53 21.71 -7.72
CA PRO A 228 8.07 23.06 -7.69
C PRO A 228 8.53 23.37 -6.27
N ALA A 229 9.70 24.00 -6.16
CA ALA A 229 10.29 24.51 -4.92
C ALA A 229 9.33 25.52 -4.26
N THR A 230 8.27 25.01 -3.65
CA THR A 230 7.62 25.65 -2.54
C THR A 230 8.57 25.38 -1.38
N VAL A 231 9.08 26.46 -0.78
CA VAL A 231 9.77 26.40 0.51
C VAL A 231 8.74 25.90 1.53
N VAL A 232 8.51 24.59 1.54
CA VAL A 232 7.92 23.86 2.65
C VAL A 232 9.08 23.02 3.15
N GLN A 233 9.57 23.38 4.33
CA GLN A 233 10.36 22.50 5.15
C GLN A 233 9.55 21.21 5.36
N SER A 234 9.70 20.25 4.45
CA SER A 234 9.12 18.93 4.59
C SER A 234 10.01 18.13 5.53
N LYS A 235 9.77 18.37 6.82
CA LYS A 235 10.04 17.47 7.92
C LYS A 235 9.44 16.12 7.54
N ILE A 236 10.27 15.09 7.53
CA ILE A 236 9.93 13.67 7.36
C ILE A 236 8.57 13.37 8.02
N PRO A 237 7.68 12.54 7.43
CA PRO A 237 6.56 11.96 8.15
C PRO A 237 7.13 10.94 9.15
N SER A 238 7.63 11.46 10.27
CA SER A 238 7.35 10.84 11.54
C SER A 238 5.82 10.79 11.66
N ALA A 239 5.26 9.74 12.27
CA ALA A 239 3.84 9.74 12.64
C ALA A 239 3.44 11.15 13.08
N PRO A 240 2.35 11.73 12.51
CA PRO A 240 2.01 13.14 12.69
C PRO A 240 2.20 13.48 14.16
N SER A 241 3.14 14.38 14.45
CA SER A 241 3.46 14.61 15.85
C SER A 241 2.19 15.10 16.54
N PRO A 242 1.97 14.80 17.83
CA PRO A 242 0.78 15.26 18.53
C PRO A 242 0.55 16.78 18.37
N ALA A 243 1.63 17.55 18.23
CA ALA A 243 1.60 18.98 17.93
C ALA A 243 1.11 19.30 16.51
N ASP A 244 1.50 18.53 15.49
CA ASP A 244 1.02 18.73 14.12
C ASP A 244 -0.48 18.41 14.00
N LEU A 245 -0.95 17.39 14.74
CA LEU A 245 -2.37 17.06 14.85
C LEU A 245 -3.15 18.13 15.63
N GLU A 246 -2.62 18.63 16.75
CA GLU A 246 -3.26 19.71 17.50
C GLU A 246 -3.38 20.98 16.63
N GLN A 247 -2.32 21.32 15.91
CA GLN A 247 -2.34 22.45 14.98
C GLN A 247 -3.32 22.24 13.83
N SER A 248 -3.41 21.02 13.27
CA SER A 248 -4.38 20.73 12.20
C SER A 248 -5.82 20.82 12.70
N VAL A 249 -6.11 20.35 13.92
CA VAL A 249 -7.42 20.48 14.58
C VAL A 249 -7.79 21.95 14.78
N ILE A 250 -6.85 22.81 15.17
CA ILE A 250 -7.07 24.26 15.26
C ILE A 250 -7.45 24.84 13.89
N VAL A 251 -6.72 24.47 12.83
CA VAL A 251 -7.01 24.93 11.46
C VAL A 251 -8.39 24.44 11.01
N ILE A 252 -8.71 23.15 11.18
CA ILE A 252 -10.02 22.56 10.86
C ILE A 252 -11.14 23.31 11.57
N ASN A 253 -11.00 23.55 12.88
CA ASN A 253 -12.02 24.23 13.68
C ASN A 253 -12.16 25.71 13.32
N SER A 254 -11.13 26.34 12.73
CA SER A 254 -11.20 27.71 12.22
C SER A 254 -12.13 27.87 11.01
N TRP A 255 -12.55 26.76 10.37
CA TRP A 255 -13.49 26.72 9.25
C TRP A 255 -14.95 26.48 9.67
N LEU A 256 -15.21 26.06 10.91
CA LEU A 256 -16.57 25.88 11.45
C LEU A 256 -17.44 27.15 11.48
N PRO A 257 -16.92 28.39 11.61
CA PRO A 257 -17.75 29.59 11.62
C PRO A 257 -18.65 29.69 10.36
N PRO A 258 -19.93 30.09 10.48
CA PRO A 258 -20.92 29.93 9.40
C PRO A 258 -20.54 30.50 8.03
N LYS A 259 -19.82 31.64 8.00
CA LYS A 259 -19.36 32.26 6.76
C LYS A 259 -18.24 31.44 6.08
N ARG A 260 -17.28 30.96 6.86
CA ARG A 260 -16.16 30.14 6.37
C ARG A 260 -16.60 28.74 5.98
N ALA A 261 -17.50 28.14 6.76
CA ALA A 261 -18.08 26.85 6.42
C ALA A 261 -18.82 26.93 5.08
N ARG A 262 -19.61 27.99 4.84
CA ARG A 262 -20.27 28.17 3.53
C ARG A 262 -19.27 28.36 2.39
N ASP A 263 -18.25 29.19 2.58
CA ASP A 263 -17.21 29.40 1.56
C ASP A 263 -16.49 28.08 1.24
N LEU A 264 -16.15 27.29 2.26
CA LEU A 264 -15.52 25.99 2.09
C LEU A 264 -16.45 25.00 1.39
N ALA A 265 -17.74 24.94 1.74
CA ALA A 265 -18.71 24.10 1.03
C ALA A 265 -18.76 24.43 -0.48
N CYS A 266 -18.86 25.71 -0.83
CA CYS A 266 -18.86 26.14 -2.23
C CYS A 266 -17.57 25.71 -2.95
N ARG A 267 -16.41 25.93 -2.33
CA ARG A 267 -15.10 25.57 -2.88
C ARG A 267 -14.88 24.06 -2.99
N SER A 268 -15.48 23.29 -2.08
CA SER A 268 -15.39 21.83 -2.03
C SER A 268 -16.42 21.09 -2.87
N GLY A 269 -17.13 21.78 -3.76
CA GLY A 269 -18.12 21.18 -4.65
C GLY A 269 -19.42 20.76 -3.95
N LEU A 270 -19.62 21.19 -2.70
CA LEU A 270 -20.83 20.94 -1.89
C LEU A 270 -21.91 22.01 -2.08
N GLY A 271 -21.61 23.06 -2.85
CA GLY A 271 -22.53 24.17 -3.06
C GLY A 271 -22.93 24.83 -1.74
N ASN A 272 -24.23 25.00 -1.52
CA ASN A 272 -24.77 25.69 -0.34
C ASN A 272 -24.87 24.79 0.91
N GLN A 273 -24.40 23.54 0.85
CA GLN A 273 -24.54 22.56 1.93
C GLN A 273 -23.55 22.80 3.07
N ARG A 274 -23.72 23.93 3.78
CA ARG A 274 -22.93 24.32 4.96
C ARG A 274 -22.99 23.26 6.05
N ASP A 275 -24.17 22.71 6.29
CA ASP A 275 -24.36 21.77 7.41
C ASP A 275 -23.66 20.43 7.12
N LEU A 276 -23.56 20.05 5.84
CA LEU A 276 -22.84 18.88 5.40
C LEU A 276 -21.33 19.03 5.61
N ILE A 277 -20.74 20.17 5.20
CA ILE A 277 -19.30 20.40 5.43
C ILE A 277 -18.98 20.51 6.93
N CYS A 278 -19.85 21.12 7.74
CA CYS A 278 -19.64 21.19 9.19
C CYS A 278 -19.60 19.80 9.82
N GLN A 279 -20.52 18.91 9.44
CA GLN A 279 -20.55 17.53 9.92
C GLN A 279 -19.29 16.75 9.49
N VAL A 280 -18.78 16.99 8.28
CA VAL A 280 -17.48 16.43 7.83
C VAL A 280 -16.32 16.93 8.69
N LEU A 281 -16.21 18.25 8.90
CA LEU A 281 -15.13 18.84 9.71
C LEU A 281 -15.17 18.37 11.18
N GLN A 282 -16.36 18.06 11.69
CA GLN A 282 -16.58 17.50 13.02
C GLN A 282 -16.36 15.98 13.08
N GLY A 283 -16.12 15.33 11.93
CA GLY A 283 -15.93 13.88 11.83
C GLY A 283 -17.21 13.06 12.02
N GLU A 284 -18.39 13.68 11.91
CA GLU A 284 -19.68 13.01 12.04
C GLU A 284 -20.06 12.20 10.80
N ILE A 285 -19.44 12.49 9.65
CA ILE A 285 -19.67 11.84 8.37
C ILE A 285 -18.33 11.42 7.76
N ILE A 286 -18.30 10.21 7.21
CA ILE A 286 -17.19 9.73 6.39
C ILE A 286 -17.32 10.35 5.00
N ALA A 287 -16.51 11.37 4.69
CA ALA A 287 -16.54 12.05 3.40
C ALA A 287 -15.82 11.26 2.29
N PRO A 288 -16.26 11.36 1.02
CA PRO A 288 -15.56 10.78 -0.12
C PRO A 288 -14.17 11.38 -0.33
N ALA A 289 -13.27 10.62 -0.94
CA ALA A 289 -11.88 11.04 -1.18
C ALA A 289 -11.78 12.35 -1.99
N LYS A 290 -12.69 12.56 -2.96
CA LYS A 290 -12.76 13.80 -3.75
C LYS A 290 -13.05 15.02 -2.87
N VAL A 291 -13.96 14.88 -1.91
CA VAL A 291 -14.32 15.96 -0.98
C VAL A 291 -13.16 16.24 -0.02
N ILE A 292 -12.54 15.19 0.53
CA ILE A 292 -11.38 15.33 1.43
C ILE A 292 -10.20 15.98 0.71
N GLY A 293 -9.91 15.58 -0.53
CA GLY A 293 -8.85 16.18 -1.35
C GLY A 293 -9.08 17.66 -1.64
N SER A 294 -10.33 18.05 -1.89
CA SER A 294 -10.68 19.47 -2.07
C SER A 294 -10.54 20.27 -0.76
N ILE A 295 -11.00 19.72 0.37
CA ILE A 295 -10.81 20.36 1.68
C ILE A 295 -9.31 20.52 1.98
N SER A 296 -8.49 19.50 1.71
CA SER A 296 -7.03 19.57 1.87
C SER A 296 -6.42 20.72 1.07
N THR A 297 -6.84 20.86 -0.18
CA THR A 297 -6.38 21.94 -1.06
C THR A 297 -6.74 23.34 -0.53
N HIS A 298 -7.92 23.52 0.03
CA HIS A 298 -8.40 24.84 0.49
C HIS A 298 -8.01 25.19 1.92
N THR A 299 -7.77 24.17 2.76
CA THR A 299 -7.34 24.36 4.15
C THR A 299 -5.82 24.32 4.29
N GLU A 300 -5.10 23.92 3.25
CA GLU A 300 -3.64 23.69 3.23
C GLU A 300 -3.19 22.64 4.28
N VAL A 301 -4.12 21.80 4.75
CA VAL A 301 -3.84 20.70 5.68
C VAL A 301 -3.68 19.40 4.89
N PRO A 302 -2.60 18.63 5.08
CA PRO A 302 -2.44 17.31 4.48
C PRO A 302 -3.62 16.38 4.76
N ILE A 303 -4.00 15.55 3.78
CA ILE A 303 -5.13 14.60 3.88
C ILE A 303 -5.02 13.73 5.14
N GLU A 304 -3.82 13.24 5.46
CA GLU A 304 -3.56 12.40 6.64
C GLU A 304 -3.90 13.12 7.96
N LEU A 305 -3.56 14.41 8.06
CA LEU A 305 -3.85 15.25 9.22
C LEU A 305 -5.32 15.68 9.28
N LEU A 306 -5.99 15.80 8.13
CA LEU A 306 -7.44 16.02 8.08
C LEU A 306 -8.19 14.82 8.61
N VAL A 307 -7.89 13.61 8.12
CA VAL A 307 -8.56 12.38 8.56
C VAL A 307 -8.34 12.15 10.06
N ALA A 308 -7.11 12.31 10.53
CA ALA A 308 -6.80 12.22 11.96
C ALA A 308 -7.49 13.33 12.78
N GLY A 309 -7.56 14.55 12.25
CA GLY A 309 -8.22 15.69 12.88
C GLY A 309 -9.74 15.52 12.99
N PHE A 310 -10.39 14.99 11.95
CA PHE A 310 -11.82 14.66 11.96
C PHE A 310 -12.12 13.58 13.01
N ALA A 311 -11.30 12.52 13.06
CA ALA A 311 -11.43 11.48 14.09
C ALA A 311 -11.26 12.07 15.51
N SER A 312 -10.29 12.97 15.69
CA SER A 312 -10.07 13.68 16.96
C SER A 312 -11.28 14.55 17.34
N ASN A 313 -11.82 15.32 16.41
CA ASN A 313 -13.02 16.14 16.63
C ASN A 313 -14.24 15.28 17.01
N PHE A 314 -14.45 14.15 16.33
CA PHE A 314 -15.55 13.23 16.65
C PHE A 314 -15.42 12.62 18.05
N GLN A 315 -14.20 12.25 18.45
CA GLN A 315 -13.91 11.72 19.78
C GLN A 315 -14.06 12.77 20.89
N ASN A 316 -13.68 14.01 20.60
CA ASN A 316 -13.68 15.12 21.56
C ASN A 316 -14.98 15.93 21.57
N ARG A 317 -16.01 15.52 20.81
CA ARG A 317 -17.28 16.24 20.75
C ARG A 317 -17.93 16.32 22.13
N THR A 318 -18.23 17.54 22.57
CA THR A 318 -18.95 17.76 23.81
C THR A 318 -20.40 17.34 23.63
N VAL A 319 -20.82 16.27 24.30
CA VAL A 319 -22.23 15.87 24.36
C VAL A 319 -23.00 16.99 25.07
N PRO A 320 -24.01 17.61 24.43
CA PRO A 320 -24.83 18.58 25.12
C PRO A 320 -25.55 17.88 26.27
N MET A 321 -25.39 18.42 27.48
CA MET A 321 -26.04 17.93 28.70
C MET A 321 -27.54 18.29 28.64
N PHE A 322 -28.29 17.62 27.78
CA PHE A 322 -29.74 17.79 27.72
C PHE A 322 -30.36 17.11 28.93
N LYS A 323 -31.10 17.90 29.72
CA LYS A 323 -32.06 17.36 30.68
C LYS A 323 -33.11 16.60 29.87
N ALA A 324 -33.07 15.28 29.93
CA ALA A 324 -33.98 14.41 29.19
C ALA A 324 -35.42 14.69 29.65
N THR A 325 -36.20 15.42 28.85
CA THR A 325 -37.66 15.50 29.02
C THR A 325 -38.35 14.34 28.31
N HIS A 326 -37.81 13.81 27.21
CA HIS A 326 -38.30 12.58 26.57
C HIS A 326 -37.20 11.89 25.74
N GLY A 327 -36.83 10.67 26.12
CA GLY A 327 -35.93 9.79 25.36
C GLY A 327 -34.44 10.05 25.61
N LYS A 328 -33.67 8.96 25.80
CA LYS A 328 -32.21 9.04 25.86
C LYS A 328 -31.69 9.47 24.48
N PRO A 329 -30.89 10.53 24.34
CA PRO A 329 -30.20 10.79 23.08
C PRO A 329 -29.27 9.61 22.80
N GLN A 330 -29.58 8.84 21.76
CA GLN A 330 -28.68 7.81 21.25
C GLN A 330 -27.55 8.53 20.53
N LEU A 331 -26.38 8.58 21.17
CA LEU A 331 -25.15 9.04 20.51
C LEU A 331 -24.75 8.00 19.47
N ALA A 332 -24.61 8.41 18.22
CA ALA A 332 -24.08 7.57 17.16
C ALA A 332 -22.67 7.10 17.56
N ALA A 333 -22.47 5.79 17.70
CA ALA A 333 -21.20 5.20 18.13
C ALA A 333 -20.10 5.27 17.06
N ALA A 334 -20.49 5.53 15.81
CA ALA A 334 -19.62 5.68 14.66
C ALA A 334 -20.08 6.86 13.78
N PRO A 335 -19.19 7.43 12.97
CA PRO A 335 -19.57 8.38 11.91
C PRO A 335 -20.56 7.75 10.92
N HIS A 336 -21.45 8.58 10.37
CA HIS A 336 -22.42 8.15 9.36
C HIS A 336 -21.76 8.00 7.98
N SER A 337 -22.36 7.18 7.12
CA SER A 337 -21.95 7.12 5.72
C SER A 337 -22.30 8.42 5.00
N TRP A 338 -21.55 8.75 3.94
CA TRP A 338 -21.85 9.91 3.11
C TRP A 338 -23.25 9.83 2.52
N SER A 339 -23.61 8.69 1.92
CA SER A 339 -24.95 8.48 1.35
C SER A 339 -26.09 8.70 2.35
N ASP A 340 -25.97 8.23 3.60
CA ASP A 340 -26.99 8.42 4.62
C ASP A 340 -27.12 9.89 5.01
N ALA A 341 -25.99 10.59 5.14
CA ALA A 341 -25.97 12.00 5.49
C ALA A 341 -26.55 12.88 4.36
N VAL A 342 -26.25 12.58 3.11
CA VAL A 342 -26.81 13.30 1.95
C VAL A 342 -28.32 13.08 1.86
N LYS A 343 -28.81 11.85 2.01
CA LYS A 343 -30.25 11.54 2.02
C LYS A 343 -30.98 12.19 3.22
N ALA A 344 -30.31 12.31 4.36
CA ALA A 344 -30.88 12.97 5.55
C ALA A 344 -31.17 14.46 5.34
N LEU A 345 -30.48 15.12 4.39
CA LEU A 345 -30.70 16.53 4.05
C LEU A 345 -32.02 16.78 3.29
N LYS A 346 -32.67 15.72 2.75
CA LYS A 346 -33.93 15.81 2.01
C LYS A 346 -33.91 16.88 0.90
N LEU A 347 -32.85 16.84 0.09
CA LEU A 347 -32.62 17.79 -0.99
C LEU A 347 -33.46 17.46 -2.23
N PRO A 348 -33.61 18.40 -3.18
CA PRO A 348 -34.13 18.08 -4.51
C PRO A 348 -33.31 16.96 -5.17
N ALA A 349 -33.97 16.11 -5.96
CA ALA A 349 -33.35 14.92 -6.56
C ALA A 349 -32.06 15.23 -7.33
N ASP A 350 -32.03 16.34 -8.07
CA ASP A 350 -30.86 16.76 -8.86
C ASP A 350 -29.66 17.11 -7.97
N GLU A 351 -29.88 17.80 -6.84
CA GLU A 351 -28.83 18.15 -5.88
C GLU A 351 -28.36 16.94 -5.08
N GLU A 352 -29.29 16.08 -4.66
CA GLU A 352 -28.97 14.84 -3.97
C GLU A 352 -28.09 13.92 -4.85
N GLN A 353 -28.49 13.73 -6.10
CA GLN A 353 -27.74 12.88 -7.04
C GLN A 353 -26.36 13.46 -7.35
N ALA A 354 -26.23 14.78 -7.46
CA ALA A 354 -24.94 15.45 -7.66
C ALA A 354 -23.98 15.22 -6.48
N LEU A 355 -24.48 15.25 -5.24
CA LEU A 355 -23.69 15.00 -4.04
C LEU A 355 -23.35 13.51 -3.86
N LEU A 356 -24.27 12.60 -4.19
CA LEU A 356 -24.02 11.16 -4.19
C LEU A 356 -22.99 10.75 -5.25
N ALA A 357 -22.95 11.44 -6.40
CA ALA A 357 -21.94 11.21 -7.44
C ALA A 357 -20.50 11.56 -7.00
N LEU A 358 -20.30 12.18 -5.83
CA LEU A 358 -18.98 12.42 -5.27
C LEU A 358 -18.38 11.16 -4.60
N GLU A 359 -19.18 10.11 -4.36
CA GLU A 359 -18.70 8.81 -3.84
C GLU A 359 -17.94 7.97 -4.89
N SER A 360 -18.21 8.20 -6.18
CA SER A 360 -17.71 7.37 -7.29
C SER A 360 -16.33 7.74 -7.81
#